data_AF-A0A3E2NMQ3-F1
#
_entry.id   AF-A0A3E2NMQ3-F1
#
_cell.length_a   1.000
_cell.length_b   1.000
_cell.length_c   1.000
_cell.angle_alpha   90.00
_cell.angle_beta   90.00
_cell.angle_gamma   90.00
#
_symmetry.space_group_name_H-M   'P 1'
#
loop_
_entity.id
_entity.type
_entity.pdbx_description
1 polymer ?
#
loop_
_entity_poly.entity_id
_entity_poly.type
_entity_poly.pdbx_seq_one_letter_code
_entity_poly.pdbx_strand_id
1 'polypeptide(L)'
;MVTLSKSSSKLIYLAIIFGMIMLAGIFIITKNRPKHLEDPREKGRTADAASIHEIALLDNANTNAVFVFTKDYPQFNNLKNKVIHMKPLNLDLSLDFDKAVHKGFMGPIYILLPSYYVGVRASVIMKCFPGYKGFKLKELSNNYVLYYSNQPR
;
A
#
# COMPACT_ATOMS: atom_id res chain seq x y z
N MET A 1 -63.35 -8.82 28.03
CA MET A 1 -62.69 -9.90 27.27
C MET A 1 -62.36 -9.36 25.88
N VAL A 2 -61.15 -9.63 25.35
CA VAL A 2 -60.63 -9.25 24.02
C VAL A 2 -60.14 -7.78 23.91
N THR A 3 -58.95 -7.44 24.42
CA THR A 3 -57.55 -7.65 23.95
C THR A 3 -56.98 -6.46 23.17
N LEU A 4 -56.01 -5.82 23.84
CA LEU A 4 -54.90 -5.06 23.27
C LEU A 4 -54.29 -5.82 22.08
N SER A 5 -54.63 -5.47 20.84
CA SER A 5 -54.00 -6.10 19.66
C SER A 5 -53.95 -5.17 18.44
N LYS A 6 -53.77 -3.86 18.66
CA LYS A 6 -53.68 -2.90 17.53
C LYS A 6 -52.48 -1.95 17.57
N SER A 7 -51.79 -1.87 18.72
CA SER A 7 -50.64 -0.98 18.90
C SER A 7 -49.30 -1.66 18.59
N SER A 8 -49.16 -2.95 18.92
CA SER A 8 -47.91 -3.70 18.77
C SER A 8 -47.55 -4.01 17.31
N SER A 9 -48.54 -4.15 16.42
CA SER A 9 -48.32 -4.43 14.99
C SER A 9 -47.70 -3.25 14.24
N LYS A 10 -48.03 -2.01 14.62
CA LYS A 10 -47.44 -0.80 14.04
C LYS A 10 -45.97 -0.62 14.43
N LEU A 11 -45.63 -0.95 15.67
CA LEU A 11 -44.24 -0.93 16.17
C LEU A 11 -43.36 -1.97 15.48
N ILE A 12 -43.88 -3.18 15.25
CA ILE A 12 -43.17 -4.24 14.52
C ILE A 12 -42.92 -3.83 13.06
N TYR A 13 -43.93 -3.26 12.39
CA TYR A 13 -43.76 -2.75 11.02
C TYR A 13 -42.72 -1.63 10.92
N LEU A 14 -42.70 -0.71 11.88
CA LEU A 14 -41.71 0.38 11.91
C LEU A 14 -40.28 -0.16 12.11
N ALA A 15 -40.11 -1.15 12.98
CA ALA A 15 -38.82 -1.80 13.21
C ALA A 15 -38.30 -2.55 11.97
N ILE A 16 -39.18 -3.23 11.23
CA ILE A 16 -38.83 -3.93 9.99
C ILE A 16 -38.42 -2.92 8.90
N ILE A 17 -39.16 -1.83 8.73
CA ILE A 17 -38.82 -0.77 7.76
C ILE A 17 -37.48 -0.13 8.11
N PHE A 18 -37.25 0.19 9.38
CA PHE A 18 -35.99 0.78 9.83
C PHE A 18 -34.81 -0.19 9.64
N GLY A 19 -35.02 -1.48 9.91
CA GLY A 19 -34.05 -2.54 9.64
C GLY A 19 -33.70 -2.65 8.15
N MET A 20 -34.69 -2.55 7.26
CA MET A 20 -34.46 -2.57 5.81
C MET A 20 -33.74 -1.32 5.30
N ILE A 21 -34.04 -0.13 5.85
CA ILE A 21 -33.32 1.11 5.51
C ILE A 21 -31.86 1.05 5.95
N MET A 22 -31.58 0.52 7.15
CA MET A 22 -30.21 0.31 7.63
C MET A 22 -29.45 -0.69 6.76
N LEU A 23 -30.07 -1.81 6.38
CA LEU A 23 -29.47 -2.79 5.47
C LEU A 23 -29.19 -2.22 4.08
N ALA A 24 -30.13 -1.44 3.53
CA ALA A 24 -29.94 -0.76 2.25
C ALA A 24 -28.82 0.28 2.31
N GLY A 25 -28.74 1.05 3.41
CA GLY A 25 -27.66 2.01 3.64
C GLY A 25 -26.28 1.36 3.68
N ILE A 26 -26.14 0.24 4.41
CA ILE A 26 -24.89 -0.54 4.47
C ILE A 26 -24.53 -1.12 3.08
N PHE A 27 -25.52 -1.57 2.31
CA PHE A 27 -25.30 -2.11 0.96
C PHE A 27 -24.82 -1.02 -0.03
N ILE A 28 -25.34 0.20 0.05
CA ILE A 28 -24.91 1.32 -0.80
C ILE A 28 -23.46 1.75 -0.45
N ILE A 29 -23.12 1.80 0.84
CA ILE A 29 -21.77 2.18 1.31
C ILE A 29 -20.71 1.17 0.84
N THR A 30 -21.04 -0.12 0.78
CA THR A 30 -20.08 -1.15 0.32
C THR A 30 -19.84 -1.14 -1.19
N LYS A 31 -20.84 -0.72 -2.00
CA LYS A 31 -20.75 -0.76 -3.47
C LYS A 31 -19.96 0.40 -4.08
N ASN A 32 -19.86 1.54 -3.39
CA ASN A 32 -19.23 2.78 -3.89
C ASN A 32 -17.74 2.93 -3.58
N ARG A 33 -17.01 1.86 -3.25
CA ARG A 33 -15.55 1.96 -3.16
C ARG A 33 -14.99 2.26 -4.55
N PRO A 34 -14.29 3.39 -4.77
CA PRO A 34 -13.67 3.67 -6.05
C PRO A 34 -12.76 2.49 -6.40
N LYS A 35 -12.95 1.91 -7.59
CA LYS A 35 -12.06 0.87 -8.09
C LYS A 35 -10.66 1.50 -8.12
N HIS A 36 -9.71 0.86 -7.44
CA HIS A 36 -8.31 1.26 -7.45
C HIS A 36 -7.82 1.29 -8.90
N LEU A 37 -7.76 2.48 -9.50
CA LEU A 37 -7.30 2.65 -10.87
C LEU A 37 -5.77 2.62 -10.82
N GLU A 38 -5.21 1.49 -11.23
CA GLU A 38 -3.76 1.32 -11.33
C GLU A 38 -3.19 2.36 -12.31
N ASP A 39 -2.04 2.95 -11.96
CA ASP A 39 -1.37 3.88 -12.85
C ASP A 39 -0.97 3.14 -14.15
N PRO A 40 -1.40 3.62 -15.34
CA PRO A 40 -1.09 2.95 -16.61
C PRO A 40 0.40 2.73 -16.84
N ARG A 41 1.27 3.52 -16.19
CA ARG A 41 2.73 3.43 -16.30
C ARG A 41 3.33 2.24 -15.55
N GLU A 42 2.56 1.58 -14.69
CA GLU A 42 2.97 0.37 -13.96
C GLU A 42 2.72 -0.91 -14.75
N LYS A 43 1.70 -0.88 -15.62
CA LYS A 43 1.29 -2.02 -16.44
C LYS A 43 2.42 -2.44 -17.37
N GLY A 44 2.88 -3.69 -17.22
CA GLY A 44 3.94 -4.26 -18.05
C GLY A 44 5.35 -3.73 -17.78
N ARG A 45 5.56 -2.85 -16.80
CA ARG A 45 6.89 -2.33 -16.45
C ARG A 45 7.81 -3.45 -15.93
N THR A 46 9.09 -3.42 -16.24
CA THR A 46 10.09 -4.36 -15.69
C THR A 46 11.26 -3.61 -15.10
N ALA A 47 11.91 -4.18 -14.08
CA ALA A 47 13.17 -3.63 -13.58
C ALA A 47 14.24 -3.69 -14.69
N ASP A 48 15.05 -2.62 -14.80
CA ASP A 48 16.15 -2.58 -15.77
C ASP A 48 17.42 -3.23 -15.22
N ALA A 49 18.39 -3.47 -16.10
CA ALA A 49 19.63 -4.18 -15.75
C ALA A 49 20.44 -3.47 -14.65
N ALA A 50 20.47 -2.13 -14.67
CA ALA A 50 21.17 -1.34 -13.65
C ALA A 50 20.54 -1.53 -12.27
N SER A 51 19.20 -1.51 -12.21
CA SER A 51 18.44 -1.74 -10.97
C SER A 51 18.63 -3.16 -10.46
N ILE A 52 18.56 -4.15 -11.35
CA ILE A 52 18.73 -5.56 -10.99
C ILE A 52 20.11 -5.80 -10.39
N HIS A 53 21.15 -5.27 -11.06
CA HIS A 53 22.52 -5.40 -10.62
C HIS A 53 22.76 -4.73 -9.25
N GLU A 54 22.28 -3.50 -9.06
CA GLU A 54 22.42 -2.79 -7.79
C GLU A 54 21.75 -3.55 -6.63
N ILE A 55 20.52 -4.03 -6.82
CA ILE A 55 19.80 -4.79 -5.79
C ILE A 55 20.54 -6.09 -5.45
N ALA A 56 21.08 -6.79 -6.45
CA ALA A 56 21.87 -8.01 -6.22
C ALA A 56 23.16 -7.72 -5.42
N LEU A 57 23.85 -6.61 -5.69
CA LEU A 57 25.01 -6.20 -4.90
C LEU A 57 24.63 -5.90 -3.45
N LEU A 58 23.55 -5.14 -3.24
CA LEU A 58 23.07 -4.79 -1.91
C LEU A 58 22.59 -6.02 -1.12
N ASP A 59 21.93 -6.97 -1.77
CA ASP A 59 21.46 -8.21 -1.16
C ASP A 59 22.62 -9.09 -0.69
N ASN A 60 23.71 -9.13 -1.46
CA ASN A 60 24.91 -9.87 -1.07
C ASN A 60 25.75 -9.16 -0.01
N ALA A 61 25.73 -7.83 0.02
CA ALA A 61 26.52 -7.03 0.96
C ALA A 61 25.90 -6.92 2.36
N ASN A 62 24.61 -7.25 2.52
CA ASN A 62 23.87 -7.07 3.77
C ASN A 62 23.21 -8.39 4.23
N THR A 63 23.14 -8.60 5.54
CA THR A 63 22.56 -9.82 6.15
C THR A 63 21.25 -9.59 6.91
N ASN A 64 20.68 -8.38 6.84
CA ASN A 64 19.37 -8.04 7.42
C ASN A 64 18.81 -6.75 6.81
N ALA A 65 18.88 -6.63 5.48
CA ALA A 65 18.30 -5.52 4.75
C ALA A 65 16.80 -5.73 4.50
N VAL A 66 16.09 -4.64 4.23
CA VAL A 66 14.71 -4.65 3.76
C VAL A 66 14.64 -4.02 2.38
N PHE A 67 14.23 -4.82 1.40
CA PHE A 67 13.95 -4.37 0.05
C PHE A 67 12.47 -4.08 -0.11
N VAL A 68 12.13 -2.92 -0.67
CA VAL A 68 10.75 -2.50 -0.90
C VAL A 68 10.53 -2.29 -2.38
N PHE A 69 9.48 -2.92 -2.91
CA PHE A 69 9.09 -2.82 -4.31
C PHE A 69 7.62 -2.41 -4.42
N THR A 70 7.28 -1.61 -5.44
CA THR A 70 5.89 -1.21 -5.73
C THR A 70 5.08 -2.28 -6.45
N LYS A 71 5.70 -3.41 -6.78
CA LYS A 71 5.05 -4.58 -7.36
C LYS A 71 5.91 -5.82 -7.22
N ASP A 72 5.36 -6.94 -7.67
CA ASP A 72 6.13 -8.17 -7.84
C ASP A 72 6.98 -8.09 -9.11
N TYR A 73 8.29 -8.21 -8.94
CA TYR A 73 9.27 -8.27 -10.02
C TYR A 73 9.89 -9.66 -9.97
N PRO A 74 9.64 -10.52 -10.97
CA PRO A 74 10.15 -11.90 -10.97
C PRO A 74 11.67 -12.00 -10.77
N GLN A 75 12.41 -10.97 -11.16
CA GLN A 75 13.87 -10.87 -11.00
C GLN A 75 14.32 -10.81 -9.52
N PHE A 76 13.43 -10.46 -8.59
CA PHE A 76 13.72 -10.29 -7.16
C PHE A 76 13.14 -11.39 -6.27
N ASN A 77 12.61 -12.47 -6.85
CA ASN A 77 11.97 -13.55 -6.10
C ASN A 77 12.94 -14.37 -5.24
N ASN A 78 14.24 -14.33 -5.54
CA ASN A 78 15.28 -15.13 -4.89
C ASN A 78 16.24 -14.30 -4.03
N LEU A 79 15.82 -13.11 -3.59
CA LEU A 79 16.63 -12.29 -2.67
C LEU A 79 16.75 -12.99 -1.31
N LYS A 80 17.92 -12.89 -0.68
CA LYS A 80 18.20 -13.50 0.62
C LYS A 80 17.61 -12.69 1.77
N ASN A 81 17.55 -11.37 1.60
CA ASN A 81 17.04 -10.43 2.59
C ASN A 81 15.52 -10.27 2.53
N LYS A 82 14.95 -9.57 3.52
CA LYS A 82 13.50 -9.35 3.59
C LYS A 82 13.02 -8.52 2.40
N VAL A 83 11.92 -8.95 1.79
CA VAL A 83 11.23 -8.21 0.72
C VAL A 83 9.84 -7.79 1.19
N ILE A 84 9.49 -6.53 0.90
CA ILE A 84 8.17 -5.95 1.13
C ILE A 84 7.61 -5.49 -0.22
N HIS A 85 6.49 -6.07 -0.63
CA HIS A 85 5.75 -5.61 -1.79
C HIS A 85 4.64 -4.66 -1.35
N MET A 86 4.75 -3.42 -1.78
CA MET A 86 3.70 -2.42 -1.65
C MET A 86 2.87 -2.38 -2.92
N LYS A 87 1.60 -1.99 -2.80
CA LYS A 87 0.80 -1.68 -3.99
C LYS A 87 1.32 -0.39 -4.64
N PRO A 88 1.30 -0.31 -5.99
CA PRO A 88 1.61 0.94 -6.67
C PRO A 88 0.65 2.04 -6.22
N LEU A 89 1.12 3.27 -6.15
CA LEU A 89 0.24 4.41 -5.91
C LEU A 89 -0.65 4.63 -7.13
N ASN A 90 -1.93 4.88 -6.90
CA ASN A 90 -2.81 5.35 -7.96
C ASN A 90 -2.50 6.80 -8.34
N LEU A 91 -3.15 7.28 -9.41
CA LEU A 91 -3.01 8.66 -9.89
C LEU A 91 -3.29 9.69 -8.78
N ASP A 92 -4.24 9.37 -7.91
CA ASP A 92 -4.73 10.24 -6.83
C ASP A 92 -3.85 10.18 -5.57
N LEU A 93 -2.76 9.40 -5.60
CA LEU A 93 -1.84 9.18 -4.47
C LEU A 93 -2.50 8.59 -3.22
N SER A 94 -3.70 8.03 -3.35
CA SER A 94 -4.42 7.42 -2.24
C SER A 94 -3.80 6.06 -1.91
N LEU A 95 -3.49 5.87 -0.63
CA LEU A 95 -2.99 4.62 -0.08
C LEU A 95 -3.73 4.35 1.23
N ASP A 96 -4.16 3.11 1.43
CA ASP A 96 -4.71 2.65 2.71
C ASP A 96 -3.55 2.48 3.70
N PHE A 97 -3.22 3.57 4.42
CA PHE A 97 -2.09 3.60 5.35
C PHE A 97 -2.21 2.58 6.47
N ASP A 98 -3.43 2.27 6.92
CA ASP A 98 -3.63 1.29 8.00
C ASP A 98 -3.12 -0.11 7.62
N LYS A 99 -3.16 -0.42 6.32
CA LYS A 99 -2.64 -1.69 5.77
C LYS A 99 -1.22 -1.60 5.24
N ALA A 100 -0.78 -0.42 4.82
CA ALA A 100 0.51 -0.24 4.15
C ALA A 100 1.64 0.16 5.11
N VAL A 101 1.34 0.57 6.35
CA VAL A 101 2.36 1.01 7.30
C VAL A 101 3.10 -0.18 7.93
N HIS A 102 4.42 -0.17 7.77
CA HIS A 102 5.34 -1.09 8.43
C HIS A 102 6.03 -0.38 9.59
N LYS A 103 5.59 -0.70 10.81
CA LYS A 103 6.07 -0.06 12.04
C LYS A 103 7.45 -0.60 12.45
N GLY A 104 8.28 0.28 13.01
CA GLY A 104 9.60 -0.06 13.57
C GLY A 104 10.75 -0.01 12.57
N PHE A 105 11.96 -0.08 13.10
CA PHE A 105 13.20 -0.19 12.32
C PHE A 105 13.53 -1.67 12.14
N MET A 106 13.77 -2.09 10.89
CA MET A 106 13.94 -3.51 10.53
C MET A 106 15.32 -3.82 9.94
N GLY A 107 16.30 -2.92 10.13
CA GLY A 107 17.59 -2.95 9.43
C GLY A 107 17.64 -1.91 8.30
N PRO A 108 18.74 -1.83 7.52
CA PRO A 108 18.82 -0.91 6.39
C PRO A 108 17.69 -1.16 5.38
N ILE A 109 17.02 -0.09 4.96
CA ILE A 109 15.93 -0.16 3.99
C ILE A 109 16.38 0.38 2.64
N TYR A 110 15.98 -0.32 1.57
CA TYR A 110 16.23 0.01 0.19
C TYR A 110 14.92 -0.08 -0.60
N ILE A 111 14.43 1.06 -1.04
CA ILE A 111 13.14 1.22 -1.73
C ILE A 111 13.42 1.52 -3.19
N LEU A 112 13.19 0.53 -4.06
CA LEU A 112 13.34 0.70 -5.51
C LEU A 112 12.04 1.25 -6.07
N LEU A 113 12.11 2.46 -6.64
CA LEU A 113 10.97 3.14 -7.22
C LEU A 113 11.24 3.52 -8.68
N PRO A 114 10.21 3.51 -9.54
CA PRO A 114 10.31 4.18 -10.84
C PRO A 114 10.68 5.67 -10.69
N SER A 115 11.49 6.23 -11.59
CA SER A 115 11.94 7.63 -11.48
C SER A 115 10.79 8.65 -11.43
N TYR A 116 9.62 8.34 -11.99
CA TYR A 116 8.45 9.22 -11.90
C TYR A 116 7.79 9.28 -10.51
N TYR A 117 8.26 8.46 -9.56
CA TYR A 117 7.88 8.56 -8.14
C TYR A 117 8.66 9.65 -7.40
N VAL A 118 9.77 10.17 -7.96
CA VAL A 118 10.55 11.21 -7.30
C VAL A 118 9.65 12.40 -6.90
N GLY A 119 9.80 12.88 -5.67
CA GLY A 119 8.99 13.93 -5.08
C GLY A 119 7.83 13.41 -4.22
N VAL A 120 6.61 13.85 -4.49
CA VAL A 120 5.44 13.62 -3.62
C VAL A 120 5.11 12.13 -3.48
N ARG A 121 5.16 11.37 -4.59
CA ARG A 121 4.90 9.92 -4.60
C ARG A 121 5.86 9.15 -3.70
N ALA A 122 7.15 9.39 -3.84
CA ALA A 122 8.18 8.78 -2.99
C ALA A 122 7.97 9.15 -1.52
N SER A 123 7.55 10.38 -1.22
CA SER A 123 7.25 10.82 0.14
C SER A 123 6.07 10.05 0.77
N VAL A 124 5.05 9.72 -0.02
CA VAL A 124 3.93 8.86 0.44
C VAL A 124 4.44 7.45 0.77
N ILE A 125 5.26 6.86 -0.10
CA ILE A 125 5.87 5.54 0.15
C ILE A 125 6.73 5.57 1.42
N MET A 126 7.61 6.58 1.59
CA MET A 126 8.47 6.69 2.77
C MET A 126 7.67 6.86 4.08
N LYS A 127 6.50 7.50 4.05
CA LYS A 127 5.61 7.62 5.23
C LYS A 127 5.08 6.27 5.72
N CYS A 128 5.04 5.25 4.86
CA CYS A 128 4.69 3.88 5.25
C CYS A 128 5.77 3.21 6.11
N PHE A 129 6.95 3.82 6.24
CA PHE A 129 8.07 3.32 7.04
C PHE A 129 8.44 4.33 8.14
N PRO A 130 7.55 4.58 9.12
CA PRO A 130 7.73 5.62 10.14
C PRO A 130 8.91 5.38 11.08
N GLY A 131 9.42 4.14 11.16
CA GLY A 131 10.61 3.79 11.95
C GLY A 131 11.94 4.29 11.37
N TYR A 132 11.91 4.95 10.21
CA TYR A 132 13.09 5.42 9.51
C TYR A 132 13.14 6.95 9.42
N LYS A 133 14.36 7.50 9.35
CA LYS A 133 14.62 8.91 9.04
C LYS A 133 15.82 9.05 8.10
N GLY A 134 16.08 10.27 7.60
CA GLY A 134 17.28 10.55 6.81
C GLY A 134 17.37 9.78 5.50
N PHE A 135 16.24 9.54 4.82
CA PHE A 135 16.24 8.89 3.52
C PHE A 135 17.11 9.66 2.52
N LYS A 136 17.99 8.91 1.84
CA LYS A 136 18.83 9.39 0.75
C LYS A 136 18.31 8.84 -0.57
N LEU A 137 18.64 9.54 -1.65
CA LEU A 137 18.29 9.17 -3.02
C LEU A 137 19.57 8.81 -3.78
N LYS A 138 19.53 7.70 -4.53
CA LYS A 138 20.52 7.33 -5.53
C LYS A 138 19.79 7.08 -6.85
N GLU A 139 20.17 7.79 -7.89
CA GLU A 139 19.69 7.50 -9.24
C GLU A 139 20.41 6.26 -9.77
N LEU A 140 19.65 5.28 -10.27
CA LEU A 140 20.22 4.05 -10.84
C LEU A 140 20.22 4.11 -12.37
N SER A 141 19.15 4.66 -12.93
CA SER A 141 18.96 4.85 -14.36
C SER A 141 17.93 5.95 -14.61
N ASN A 142 17.66 6.24 -15.89
CA ASN A 142 16.57 7.13 -16.27
C ASN A 142 15.18 6.61 -15.84
N ASN A 143 15.05 5.32 -15.54
CA ASN A 143 13.77 4.67 -15.25
C ASN A 143 13.57 4.36 -13.77
N TYR A 144 14.65 4.25 -13.00
CA TYR A 144 14.59 3.81 -11.61
C TYR A 144 15.52 4.62 -10.69
N VAL A 145 15.03 4.80 -9.48
CA VAL A 145 15.75 5.40 -8.37
C VAL A 145 15.68 4.51 -7.14
N LEU A 146 16.69 4.62 -6.29
CA LEU A 146 16.77 3.93 -5.02
C LEU A 146 16.71 4.95 -3.88
N TYR A 147 15.67 4.85 -3.06
CA TYR A 147 15.64 5.53 -1.77
C TYR A 147 16.17 4.58 -0.71
N TYR A 148 17.03 5.08 0.18
CA TYR A 148 17.61 4.22 1.22
C TYR A 148 17.82 4.95 2.53
N SER A 149 17.75 4.20 3.64
CA SER A 149 18.10 4.69 4.97
C SER A 149 18.63 3.54 5.84
N ASN A 150 19.59 3.86 6.68
CA ASN A 150 20.08 2.99 7.75
C ASN A 150 19.89 3.61 9.13
N GLN A 151 19.08 4.67 9.25
CA GLN A 151 18.91 5.42 10.48
C GLN A 151 17.55 5.13 11.12
N PRO A 152 17.52 4.61 12.36
CA PRO A 152 16.28 4.51 13.12
C PRO A 152 15.77 5.90 13.50
N ARG A 153 14.45 6.08 13.52
CA ARG A 153 13.83 7.33 13.95
C ARG A 153 14.01 7.55 15.45
#